data_AF-A0A662ZG97-F1
#
_entry.id   AF-A0A662ZG97-F1
#
_cell.length_a   1.000
_cell.length_b   1.000
_cell.length_c   1.000
_cell.angle_alpha   90.00
_cell.angle_beta   90.00
_cell.angle_gamma   90.00
#
_symmetry.space_group_name_H-M   'P 1'
#
loop_
_entity.id
_entity.type
_entity.pdbx_description
1 polymer ?
#
loop_
_entity_poly.entity_id
_entity_poly.type
_entity_poly.pdbx_seq_one_letter_code
_entity_poly.pdbx_strand_id
1 'polypeptide(L)'
;MFMGQEDTRKEATAEEILTLANKMIKNDYEYMDGMKAESVTQNGEVLVFKGEFFLDDDGLPTPKTNAVFNMFKKVTTVLSKHYKLKE
;
A
#
# COMPACT_ATOMS: atom_id res chain seq x y z
N MET A 1 19.57 -29.30 5.42
CA MET A 1 19.90 -27.91 5.03
C MET A 1 18.65 -27.29 4.45
N PHE A 2 17.90 -26.51 5.24
CA PHE A 2 16.90 -25.62 4.68
C PHE A 2 17.64 -24.34 4.37
N MET A 3 17.91 -24.13 3.08
CA MET A 3 18.41 -22.85 2.59
C MET A 3 17.24 -21.88 2.79
N GLY A 4 17.27 -21.16 3.92
CA GLY A 4 16.33 -20.08 4.17
C GLY A 4 16.49 -19.11 3.01
N GLN A 5 15.40 -18.85 2.29
CA GLN A 5 15.43 -17.81 1.27
C GLN A 5 15.85 -16.53 1.99
N GLU A 6 17.03 -16.01 1.64
CA GLU A 6 17.48 -14.72 2.15
C GLU A 6 16.43 -13.71 1.71
N ASP A 7 15.66 -13.23 2.68
CA ASP A 7 14.67 -12.21 2.46
C ASP A 7 15.41 -10.92 2.12
N THR A 8 15.65 -10.70 0.82
CA THR A 8 16.41 -9.56 0.28
C THR A 8 15.64 -8.24 0.37
N ARG A 9 14.49 -8.22 1.05
CA ARG A 9 13.64 -7.05 1.23
C ARG A 9 14.23 -6.14 2.28
N LYS A 10 14.20 -4.85 1.99
CA LYS A 10 14.67 -3.80 2.88
C LYS A 10 13.69 -3.60 4.04
N GLU A 11 14.20 -3.62 5.26
CA GLU A 11 13.44 -3.23 6.44
C GLU A 11 13.26 -1.72 6.47
N ALA A 12 12.01 -1.28 6.56
CA ALA A 12 11.67 0.14 6.65
C ALA A 12 10.58 0.34 7.69
N THR A 13 10.57 1.52 8.32
CA THR A 13 9.51 1.86 9.28
C THR A 13 8.18 2.06 8.56
N ALA A 14 7.08 1.96 9.30
CA ALA A 14 5.75 2.25 8.78
C ALA A 14 5.70 3.62 8.07
N GLU A 15 6.34 4.64 8.65
CA GLU A 15 6.40 6.00 8.12
C GLU A 15 7.15 6.10 6.79
N GLU A 16 8.28 5.42 6.65
CA GLU A 16 9.03 5.38 5.38
C GLU A 16 8.22 4.68 4.29
N ILE A 17 7.63 3.53 4.61
CA ILE A 17 6.80 2.77 3.68
C ILE A 17 5.57 3.59 3.26
N LEU A 18 4.92 4.28 4.20
CA LEU A 18 3.79 5.17 3.93
C LEU A 18 4.20 6.37 3.08
N THR A 19 5.38 6.94 3.29
CA THR A 19 5.88 8.05 2.49
C THR A 19 6.12 7.60 1.04
N LEU A 20 6.74 6.44 0.86
CA LEU A 20 6.96 5.84 -0.47
C LEU A 20 5.62 5.50 -1.15
N ALA A 21 4.70 4.87 -0.43
CA ALA A 21 3.36 4.55 -0.92
C ALA A 21 2.62 5.80 -1.40
N ASN A 22 2.54 6.84 -0.55
CA ASN A 22 1.87 8.09 -0.88
C ASN A 22 2.53 8.82 -2.05
N LYS A 23 3.87 8.73 -2.19
CA LYS A 23 4.58 9.28 -3.35
C LYS A 23 4.23 8.52 -4.63
N MET A 24 4.12 7.19 -4.59
CA MET A 24 3.68 6.38 -5.73
C MET A 24 2.25 6.70 -6.11
N ILE A 25 1.34 6.79 -5.13
CA ILE A 25 -0.07 7.15 -5.31
C ILE A 25 -0.18 8.51 -6.01
N LYS A 26 0.52 9.55 -5.51
CA LYS A 26 0.50 10.89 -6.09
C LYS A 26 1.08 11.00 -7.49
N ASN A 27 2.02 10.12 -7.84
CA ASN A 27 2.68 10.14 -9.14
C ASN A 27 1.94 9.30 -10.20
N ASP A 28 0.89 8.59 -9.80
CA ASP A 28 0.11 7.77 -10.71
C ASP A 28 -0.91 8.61 -11.47
N TYR A 29 -1.23 8.21 -12.70
CA TYR A 29 -2.16 8.95 -13.57
C TYR A 29 -3.61 8.80 -13.10
N GLU A 30 -3.92 7.76 -12.33
CA GLU A 30 -5.23 7.52 -11.72
C GLU A 30 -5.38 8.19 -10.33
N TYR A 31 -4.41 9.03 -9.93
CA TYR A 31 -4.48 9.77 -8.67
C TYR A 31 -5.72 10.65 -8.61
N MET A 32 -6.40 10.62 -7.46
CA MET A 32 -7.49 11.53 -7.14
C MET A 32 -7.22 12.23 -5.81
N ASP A 33 -7.69 13.47 -5.70
CA ASP A 33 -7.55 14.25 -4.47
C ASP A 33 -8.24 13.55 -3.30
N GLY A 34 -7.49 13.35 -2.21
CA GLY A 34 -7.88 12.53 -1.05
C GLY A 34 -7.29 11.10 -1.03
N MET A 35 -6.73 10.61 -2.14
CA MET A 35 -6.09 9.29 -2.16
C MET A 35 -4.81 9.31 -1.34
N LYS A 36 -4.86 8.72 -0.15
CA LYS A 36 -3.72 8.67 0.76
C LYS A 36 -3.75 7.38 1.57
N ALA A 37 -2.60 6.72 1.66
CA ALA A 37 -2.37 5.68 2.65
C ALA A 37 -2.09 6.33 4.01
N GLU A 38 -2.89 5.98 5.02
CA GLU A 38 -2.79 6.48 6.39
C GLU A 38 -2.09 5.50 7.32
N SER A 39 -2.18 4.21 7.01
CA SER A 39 -1.56 3.16 7.83
C SER A 39 -1.12 1.98 6.98
N VAL A 40 -0.04 1.34 7.42
CA VAL A 40 0.49 0.12 6.80
C VAL A 40 0.67 -0.94 7.87
N THR A 41 0.31 -2.18 7.55
CA THR A 41 0.47 -3.33 8.42
C THR A 41 1.06 -4.47 7.60
N GLN A 42 1.96 -5.25 8.18
CA GLN A 42 2.49 -6.43 7.51
C GLN A 42 1.65 -7.66 7.85
N ASN A 43 1.17 -8.37 6.82
CA ASN A 43 0.50 -9.65 6.96
C ASN A 43 1.31 -10.71 6.21
N GLY A 44 2.14 -11.44 6.97
CA GLY A 44 3.13 -12.36 6.42
C GLY A 44 4.13 -11.62 5.53
N GLU A 45 4.14 -11.94 4.24
CA GLU A 45 5.02 -11.32 3.25
C GLU A 45 4.40 -10.12 2.52
N VAL A 46 3.17 -9.72 2.88
CA VAL A 46 2.42 -8.68 2.16
C VAL A 46 2.21 -7.45 3.05
N LEU A 47 2.52 -6.27 2.53
CA LEU A 47 2.22 -4.98 3.15
C LEU A 47 0.78 -4.58 2.83
N VAL A 48 -0.07 -4.53 3.84
CA VAL A 48 -1.48 -4.13 3.75
C VAL A 48 -1.59 -2.65 4.06
N PHE A 49 -2.03 -1.86 3.09
CA PHE A 49 -2.24 -0.42 3.24
C PHE A 49 -3.71 -0.13 3.55
N LYS A 50 -3.95 0.83 4.44
CA LYS A 50 -5.28 1.36 4.80
C LYS A 50 -5.29 2.87 4.56
N GLY A 51 -6.43 3.38 4.08
CA GLY A 51 -6.60 4.78 3.74
C GLY A 51 -8.04 5.08 3.34
N GLU A 52 -8.23 6.23 2.68
CA GLU A 52 -9.55 6.70 2.28
C GLU A 52 -10.07 5.97 1.02
N PHE A 53 -11.25 5.33 1.13
CA PHE A 53 -11.84 4.48 0.07
C PHE A 53 -12.91 5.19 -0.78
N PHE A 54 -13.19 6.47 -0.52
CA PHE A 54 -14.17 7.28 -1.27
C PHE A 54 -15.52 6.57 -1.43
N LEU A 55 -16.03 6.06 -0.31
CA LEU A 55 -17.36 5.48 -0.25
C LEU A 55 -18.40 6.60 -0.37
N ASP A 56 -19.55 6.29 -0.94
CA ASP A 56 -20.70 7.20 -0.98
C ASP A 56 -21.33 7.35 0.42
N ASP A 57 -22.33 8.23 0.57
CA ASP A 57 -23.00 8.49 1.86
C ASP A 57 -23.61 7.22 2.49
N ASP A 58 -23.97 6.25 1.63
CA ASP A 58 -24.51 4.94 2.01
C ASP A 58 -23.41 3.88 2.29
N GLY A 59 -22.13 4.26 2.22
CA GLY A 59 -20.98 3.36 2.41
C GLY A 59 -20.71 2.44 1.20
N LEU A 60 -21.36 2.69 0.06
CA LEU A 60 -21.23 1.88 -1.13
C LEU A 60 -19.98 2.24 -1.96
N PRO A 61 -19.33 1.26 -2.60
CA PRO A 61 -18.20 1.52 -3.48
C PRO A 61 -18.65 2.30 -4.71
N THR A 62 -18.01 3.44 -4.94
CA THR A 62 -18.20 4.27 -6.13
C THR A 62 -17.19 3.86 -7.22
N PRO A 63 -17.31 4.37 -8.46
CA PRO A 63 -16.24 4.22 -9.45
C PRO A 63 -14.87 4.73 -8.93
N LYS A 64 -14.87 5.72 -8.03
CA LYS A 64 -13.66 6.23 -7.37
C LYS A 64 -13.04 5.20 -6.44
N THR A 65 -13.86 4.43 -5.72
CA THR A 65 -13.41 3.33 -4.86
C THR A 65 -12.65 2.28 -5.65
N ASN A 66 -13.09 1.94 -6.87
CA ASN A 66 -12.39 0.95 -7.71
C ASN A 66 -10.97 1.42 -8.09
N ALA A 67 -10.81 2.68 -8.48
CA ALA A 67 -9.49 3.25 -8.76
C ALA A 67 -8.57 3.22 -7.53
N VAL A 68 -9.10 3.53 -6.34
CA VAL A 68 -8.35 3.45 -5.07
C VAL A 68 -7.90 2.02 -4.80
N PHE A 69 -8.79 1.02 -4.97
CA PHE A 69 -8.45 -0.39 -4.80
C PHE A 69 -7.34 -0.83 -5.76
N ASN A 70 -7.43 -0.46 -7.04
CA ASN A 70 -6.38 -0.76 -8.01
C ASN A 70 -5.05 -0.10 -7.63
N MET A 71 -5.09 1.16 -7.19
CA MET A 71 -3.92 1.89 -6.74
C MET A 71 -3.24 1.22 -5.54
N PHE A 72 -4.01 0.95 -4.48
CA PHE A 72 -3.52 0.31 -3.27
C PHE A 72 -3.00 -1.09 -3.56
N LYS A 73 -3.66 -1.86 -4.43
CA LYS A 73 -3.19 -3.18 -4.88
C LYS A 73 -1.85 -3.08 -5.61
N LYS A 74 -1.67 -2.10 -6.50
CA LYS A 74 -0.42 -1.86 -7.22
C LYS A 74 0.71 -1.51 -6.25
N VAL A 75 0.48 -0.54 -5.36
CA VAL A 75 1.45 -0.11 -4.35
C VAL A 75 1.82 -1.24 -3.41
N THR A 76 0.83 -1.99 -2.92
CA THR A 76 1.03 -3.21 -2.12
C THR A 76 1.93 -4.20 -2.83
N THR A 77 1.63 -4.53 -4.09
CA THR A 77 2.40 -5.52 -4.86
C THR A 77 3.84 -5.06 -5.10
N VAL A 78 4.06 -3.78 -5.36
CA VAL A 78 5.42 -3.24 -5.58
C VAL A 78 6.19 -3.19 -4.28
N LEU A 79 5.64 -2.58 -3.23
CA LEU A 79 6.38 -2.38 -1.98
C LEU A 79 6.61 -3.70 -1.26
N SER A 80 5.67 -4.66 -1.26
CA SER A 80 5.84 -5.96 -0.58
C SER A 80 6.98 -6.81 -1.16
N LYS A 81 7.36 -6.55 -2.42
CA LYS A 81 8.49 -7.24 -3.08
C LYS A 81 9.85 -6.68 -2.68
N HIS A 82 9.89 -5.43 -2.23
CA HIS A 82 11.14 -4.71 -1.97
C HIS A 82 11.33 -4.35 -0.51
N TYR A 83 10.24 -4.28 0.26
CA TYR A 83 10.22 -3.79 1.63
C TYR A 83 9.46 -4.73 2.54
N LYS A 84 9.88 -4.71 3.80
CA LYS A 84 9.16 -5.29 4.94
C LYS A 84 9.11 -4.28 6.08
N LEU A 85 8.07 -4.37 6.88
CA LEU A 85 7.91 -3.56 8.06
C LEU A 85 8.98 -3.96 9.08
N LYS A 86 9.74 -2.97 9.55
CA LYS A 86 10.65 -3.13 10.68
C LYS A 86 9.82 -3.28 11.96
N GLU A 87 10.09 -4.34 12.72
CA GLU A 87 9.50 -4.56 14.05
C GLU A 87 9.95 -3.51 15.07
#